data_AF-A0A9P9YKH0-F1
#
_entry.id   AF-A0A9P9YKH0-F1
#
_cell.length_a   1.000
_cell.length_b   1.000
_cell.length_c   1.000
_cell.angle_alpha   90.00
_cell.angle_beta   90.00
_cell.angle_gamma   90.00
#
_symmetry.space_group_name_H-M   'P 1'
#
loop_
_entity.id
_entity.type
_entity.pdbx_description
1 polymer ?
#
loop_
_entity_poly.entity_id
_entity_poly.type
_entity_poly.pdbx_seq_one_letter_code
_entity_poly.pdbx_strand_id
1 'polypeptide(L)'
;MVFCFKSTKVKETRWVLSSLFFKLQVAWIKSDSKAILGIHTHMVSLNPRLTVTHNGHNTWKLHISRVQINDSGSYMCQVNTDPMKSLSGFLDVVVPPDILNHPEHNLEEGASTEGGSISLVCSATGVPKPKVQWRRESGKEIILRAESRDKQG
;
A
#
# COMPACT_ATOMS: atom_id res chain seq x y z
N MET A 1 -36.93 -2.30 -0.56
CA MET A 1 -38.31 -2.37 -1.12
C MET A 1 -39.03 -3.56 -0.50
N VAL A 2 -40.09 -3.37 0.28
CA VAL A 2 -40.86 -4.48 0.90
C VAL A 2 -42.06 -4.77 0.01
N PHE A 3 -42.15 -5.98 -0.55
CA PHE A 3 -43.38 -6.46 -1.15
C PHE A 3 -44.18 -7.23 -0.10
N CYS A 4 -45.37 -6.75 0.23
CA CYS A 4 -46.32 -7.46 1.07
C CYS A 4 -47.53 -7.81 0.20
N PHE A 5 -47.65 -9.07 -0.21
CA PHE A 5 -48.87 -9.56 -0.86
C PHE A 5 -49.83 -10.08 0.22
N LYS A 6 -51.04 -9.51 0.25
CA LYS A 6 -52.14 -9.99 1.08
C LYS A 6 -52.93 -11.01 0.26
N SER A 7 -52.94 -12.27 0.67
CA SER A 7 -53.90 -13.26 0.18
C SER A 7 -54.91 -13.54 1.28
N THR A 8 -56.18 -13.26 1.00
CA THR A 8 -57.28 -13.41 1.96
C THR A 8 -57.84 -14.82 1.87
N LYS A 9 -57.46 -15.73 2.78
CA LYS A 9 -58.36 -16.78 3.28
C LYS A 9 -58.07 -17.11 4.74
N VAL A 10 -59.15 -17.13 5.51
CA VAL A 10 -59.23 -17.19 6.98
C VAL A 10 -59.05 -18.63 7.48
N LYS A 11 -57.90 -18.91 8.11
CA LYS A 11 -57.73 -19.50 9.45
C LYS A 11 -56.26 -19.88 9.63
N GLU A 12 -55.66 -19.32 10.69
CA GLU A 12 -54.24 -19.37 11.05
C GLU A 12 -53.31 -18.44 10.24
N THR A 13 -53.50 -17.13 10.41
CA THR A 13 -52.44 -16.15 10.14
C THR A 13 -51.39 -16.22 11.25
N ARG A 14 -50.52 -17.23 11.20
CA ARG A 14 -49.21 -17.11 11.84
C ARG A 14 -48.39 -16.19 10.94
N TRP A 15 -48.40 -14.90 11.24
CA TRP A 15 -47.40 -13.98 10.69
C TRP A 15 -46.07 -14.42 11.30
N VAL A 16 -45.39 -15.36 10.65
CA VAL A 16 -43.95 -15.44 10.82
C VAL A 16 -43.48 -14.16 10.13
N LEU A 17 -43.40 -13.07 10.89
CA LEU A 17 -42.38 -12.08 10.62
C LEU A 17 -41.08 -12.87 10.79
N SER A 18 -40.67 -13.61 9.74
CA SER A 18 -39.27 -13.78 9.50
C SER A 18 -38.83 -12.36 9.31
N SER A 19 -38.40 -11.76 10.42
CA SER A 19 -37.49 -10.65 10.40
C SER A 19 -36.38 -11.10 9.47
N LEU A 20 -36.52 -10.77 8.19
CA LEU A 20 -35.38 -10.54 7.33
C LEU A 20 -34.70 -9.35 8.00
N PHE A 21 -33.97 -9.66 9.07
CA PHE A 21 -32.86 -8.86 9.54
C PHE A 21 -31.96 -8.81 8.32
N PHE A 22 -32.15 -7.77 7.52
CA PHE A 22 -31.20 -7.38 6.50
C PHE A 22 -29.93 -7.05 7.27
N LYS A 23 -29.12 -8.08 7.52
CA LYS A 23 -27.90 -7.93 8.30
C LYS A 23 -26.94 -7.22 7.37
N LEU A 24 -26.61 -5.98 7.71
CA LEU A 24 -25.64 -5.22 6.95
C LEU A 24 -24.28 -5.94 7.05
N GLN A 25 -23.64 -6.12 5.91
CA GLN A 25 -22.35 -6.77 5.78
C GLN A 25 -21.41 -5.84 5.02
N VAL A 26 -20.18 -5.76 5.52
CA VAL A 26 -19.09 -5.02 4.89
C VAL A 26 -18.27 -5.98 4.05
N ALA A 27 -18.06 -5.66 2.78
CA ALA A 27 -17.11 -6.33 1.91
C ALA A 27 -15.86 -5.47 1.73
N TRP A 28 -14.70 -6.12 1.69
CA TRP A 28 -13.41 -5.51 1.38
C TRP A 28 -12.99 -5.90 -0.03
N ILE A 29 -12.60 -4.92 -0.83
CA ILE A 29 -12.26 -5.10 -2.25
C ILE A 29 -10.94 -4.38 -2.52
N LYS A 30 -10.02 -5.02 -3.23
CA LYS A 30 -8.85 -4.36 -3.81
C LYS A 30 -9.28 -3.82 -5.19
N SER A 31 -9.49 -2.51 -5.27
CA SER A 31 -10.16 -1.87 -6.41
C SER A 31 -9.32 -1.89 -7.69
N ASP A 32 -7.99 -1.87 -7.54
CA ASP A 32 -7.02 -1.95 -8.65
C ASP A 32 -7.17 -3.23 -9.50
N SER A 33 -7.41 -4.34 -8.81
CA SER A 33 -7.47 -5.71 -9.33
C SER A 33 -8.90 -6.25 -9.34
N LYS A 34 -9.87 -5.45 -8.89
CA LYS A 34 -11.28 -5.81 -8.74
C LYS A 34 -11.49 -7.10 -7.92
N ALA A 35 -10.57 -7.38 -7.00
CA ALA A 35 -10.56 -8.61 -6.23
C ALA A 35 -11.33 -8.44 -4.92
N ILE A 36 -12.30 -9.31 -4.65
CA ILE A 36 -12.98 -9.37 -3.35
C ILE A 36 -12.03 -10.02 -2.34
N LEU A 37 -11.69 -9.29 -1.29
CA LEU A 37 -10.76 -9.75 -0.25
C LEU A 37 -11.49 -10.54 0.84
N GLY A 38 -12.65 -10.04 1.28
CA GLY A 38 -13.44 -10.68 2.33
C GLY A 38 -14.81 -10.03 2.48
N ILE A 39 -15.74 -10.77 3.09
CA ILE A 39 -17.12 -10.36 3.34
C ILE A 39 -17.45 -10.64 4.80
N HIS A 40 -17.89 -9.61 5.52
CA HIS A 40 -18.13 -9.61 6.96
C HIS A 40 -16.87 -10.02 7.75
N THR A 41 -16.75 -11.29 8.14
CA THR A 41 -15.57 -11.87 8.81
C THR A 41 -14.96 -13.03 8.02
N HIS A 42 -15.55 -13.37 6.87
CA HIS A 42 -15.11 -14.48 6.03
C HIS A 42 -14.15 -13.94 4.96
N MET A 43 -12.95 -14.51 4.91
CA MET A 43 -11.97 -14.19 3.87
C MET A 43 -12.33 -14.93 2.58
N VAL A 44 -12.28 -14.20 1.46
CA VAL A 44 -12.41 -14.75 0.10
C VAL A 44 -11.02 -14.85 -0.54
N SER A 45 -10.14 -13.90 -0.23
CA SER A 45 -8.75 -13.94 -0.64
C SER A 45 -8.01 -15.13 -0.01
N LEU A 46 -7.17 -15.79 -0.79
CA LEU A 46 -6.26 -16.85 -0.35
C LEU A 46 -4.96 -16.32 0.28
N ASN A 47 -4.77 -14.99 0.36
CA ASN A 47 -3.56 -14.42 0.94
C ASN A 47 -3.60 -14.53 2.47
N PRO A 48 -2.74 -15.37 3.10
CA PRO A 48 -2.77 -15.61 4.55
C PRO A 48 -2.36 -14.39 5.37
N ARG A 49 -1.82 -13.34 4.73
CA ARG A 49 -1.46 -12.08 5.39
C ARG A 49 -2.65 -11.19 5.65
N LEU A 50 -3.77 -11.41 4.96
CA LEU A 50 -4.99 -10.62 5.06
C LEU A 50 -5.94 -11.22 6.10
N THR A 51 -6.44 -10.38 7.00
CA THR A 51 -7.48 -10.75 7.95
C THR A 51 -8.50 -9.63 8.12
N VAL A 52 -9.73 -9.97 8.47
CA VAL A 52 -10.77 -8.99 8.79
C VAL A 52 -11.20 -9.17 10.23
N THR A 53 -11.22 -8.08 10.99
CA THR A 53 -11.73 -8.04 12.36
C THR A 53 -12.93 -7.12 12.45
N HIS A 54 -13.87 -7.44 13.33
CA HIS A 54 -15.04 -6.63 13.63
C HIS A 54 -15.19 -6.50 15.14
N ASN A 55 -15.55 -5.31 15.63
CA ASN A 55 -15.68 -5.03 17.06
C ASN A 55 -17.06 -5.38 17.66
N GLY A 56 -17.97 -5.97 16.89
CA GLY A 56 -19.32 -6.33 17.37
C GLY A 56 -20.36 -5.21 17.21
N HIS A 57 -19.92 -3.96 17.10
CA HIS A 57 -20.79 -2.79 17.03
C HIS A 57 -20.89 -2.27 15.59
N ASN A 58 -19.86 -1.57 15.11
CA ASN A 58 -19.98 -0.73 13.91
C ASN A 58 -18.66 -0.60 13.12
N THR A 59 -17.58 -1.29 13.51
CA THR A 59 -16.26 -1.09 12.91
C THR A 59 -15.68 -2.40 12.39
N TRP A 60 -15.47 -2.43 11.08
CA TRP A 60 -14.73 -3.49 10.39
C TRP A 60 -13.36 -2.95 10.01
N LYS A 61 -12.33 -3.77 10.21
CA LYS A 61 -10.95 -3.43 9.84
C LYS A 61 -10.36 -4.57 9.02
N LEU A 62 -9.80 -4.22 7.87
CA LEU A 62 -8.90 -5.09 7.11
C LEU A 62 -7.49 -4.90 7.65
N HIS A 63 -6.83 -6.01 7.97
CA HIS A 63 -5.44 -6.04 8.41
C HIS A 63 -4.59 -6.73 7.35
N ILE A 64 -3.40 -6.18 7.13
CA ILE A 64 -2.39 -6.74 6.24
C ILE A 64 -1.12 -6.91 7.07
N SER A 65 -0.77 -8.15 7.39
CA SER A 65 0.47 -8.45 8.11
C SER A 65 1.66 -8.54 7.14
N ARG A 66 2.87 -8.17 7.61
CA ARG A 66 4.10 -8.17 6.78
C ARG A 66 3.85 -7.49 5.43
N VAL A 67 3.51 -6.20 5.48
CA VAL A 67 3.18 -5.38 4.30
C VAL A 67 4.36 -5.39 3.31
N GLN A 68 4.04 -5.52 2.04
CA GLN A 68 4.97 -5.56 0.92
C GLN A 68 4.66 -4.43 -0.07
N ILE A 69 5.64 -4.03 -0.89
CA ILE A 69 5.46 -2.96 -1.90
C ILE A 69 4.26 -3.24 -2.81
N ASN A 70 4.01 -4.51 -3.17
CA ASN A 70 2.91 -4.93 -4.03
C ASN A 70 1.52 -4.82 -3.38
N ASP A 71 1.44 -4.61 -2.06
CA ASP A 71 0.19 -4.36 -1.36
C ASP A 71 -0.29 -2.92 -1.57
N SER A 72 0.61 -2.01 -1.99
CA SER A 72 0.25 -0.63 -2.34
C SER A 72 -0.86 -0.62 -3.39
N GLY A 73 -1.81 0.30 -3.23
CA GLY A 73 -2.95 0.42 -4.13
C GLY A 73 -4.24 0.86 -3.45
N SER A 74 -5.31 0.88 -4.25
CA SER A 74 -6.63 1.32 -3.81
C SER A 74 -7.43 0.17 -3.21
N TYR A 75 -7.91 0.37 -1.98
CA TYR A 75 -8.81 -0.54 -1.27
C TYR A 75 -10.16 0.13 -1.07
N MET A 76 -11.23 -0.66 -1.09
CA MET A 76 -12.59 -0.18 -0.89
C MET A 76 -13.31 -1.06 0.11
N CYS A 77 -14.00 -0.42 1.06
CA CYS A 77 -15.02 -1.07 1.87
C CYS A 77 -16.39 -0.74 1.31
N GLN A 78 -17.25 -1.76 1.21
CA GLN A 78 -18.57 -1.66 0.59
C GLN A 78 -19.61 -2.29 1.50
N VAL A 79 -20.75 -1.63 1.69
CA VAL A 79 -21.85 -2.09 2.54
C VAL A 79 -23.07 -2.38 1.68
N ASN A 80 -23.69 -3.54 1.88
CA ASN A 80 -24.90 -4.00 1.16
C ASN A 80 -26.19 -3.23 1.50
N THR A 81 -26.10 -1.91 1.66
CA THR A 81 -27.26 -1.01 1.78
C THR A 81 -27.98 -0.86 0.43
N ASP A 82 -29.19 -0.32 0.46
CA ASP A 82 -29.96 0.06 -0.74
C ASP A 82 -30.27 1.57 -0.68
N PRO A 83 -29.61 2.42 -1.49
CA PRO A 83 -28.55 2.10 -2.44
C PRO A 83 -27.23 1.70 -1.75
N MET A 84 -26.38 0.97 -2.47
CA MET A 84 -25.10 0.48 -1.96
C MET A 84 -24.15 1.63 -1.63
N LYS A 85 -23.54 1.57 -0.43
CA LYS A 85 -22.58 2.58 0.03
C LYS A 85 -21.16 2.01 0.02
N SER A 86 -20.19 2.84 -0.33
CA SER A 86 -18.78 2.46 -0.36
C SER A 86 -17.87 3.60 0.05
N LEU A 87 -16.71 3.26 0.60
CA LEU A 87 -15.63 4.17 0.91
C LEU A 87 -14.31 3.57 0.40
N SER A 88 -13.51 4.39 -0.27
CA SER A 88 -12.22 3.98 -0.83
C SER A 88 -11.07 4.69 -0.12
N GLY A 89 -9.93 4.02 -0.01
CA GLY A 89 -8.68 4.57 0.50
C GLY A 89 -7.49 4.01 -0.29
N PHE A 90 -6.40 4.78 -0.34
CA PHE A 90 -5.15 4.36 -0.97
C PHE A 90 -4.15 3.95 0.12
N LEU A 91 -3.61 2.75 0.01
CA LEU A 91 -2.50 2.29 0.85
C LEU A 91 -1.21 2.61 0.12
N ASP A 92 -0.41 3.52 0.68
CA ASP A 92 0.95 3.80 0.20
C ASP A 92 1.98 3.04 1.04
N VAL A 93 2.90 2.34 0.39
CA VAL A 93 3.91 1.51 1.04
C VAL A 93 5.28 2.08 0.73
N VAL A 94 5.93 2.60 1.77
CA VAL A 94 7.27 3.17 1.69
C VAL A 94 8.33 2.19 2.19
N VAL A 95 9.51 2.25 1.59
CA VAL A 95 10.66 1.43 1.96
C VAL A 95 11.82 2.35 2.33
N PRO A 96 12.41 2.20 3.53
CA PRO A 96 13.51 3.06 3.96
C PRO A 96 14.71 2.93 3.03
N PRO A 97 15.55 3.97 2.92
CA PRO A 97 16.75 3.91 2.11
C PRO A 97 17.75 2.87 2.62
N ASP A 98 18.33 2.09 1.71
CA ASP A 98 19.42 1.15 2.01
C ASP A 98 20.59 1.36 1.05
N ILE A 99 21.80 1.55 1.58
CA ILE A 99 22.99 1.87 0.80
C ILE A 99 23.56 0.57 0.23
N LEU A 100 23.67 0.51 -1.08
CA LEU A 100 24.21 -0.65 -1.77
C LEU A 100 25.74 -0.60 -1.74
N ASN A 101 26.35 -1.65 -1.18
CA ASN A 101 27.80 -1.82 -1.25
C ASN A 101 28.21 -2.20 -2.67
N HIS A 102 29.05 -1.38 -3.30
CA HIS A 102 29.61 -1.66 -4.63
C HIS A 102 31.10 -2.02 -4.44
N PRO A 103 31.44 -3.27 -4.12
CA PRO A 103 32.82 -3.67 -3.84
C PRO A 103 33.77 -3.41 -5.01
N GLU A 104 33.28 -3.43 -6.23
CA GLU A 104 34.03 -3.14 -7.47
C GLU A 104 34.28 -1.65 -7.73
N HIS A 105 33.49 -0.75 -7.13
CA HIS A 105 33.70 0.71 -7.18
C HIS A 105 34.34 1.26 -5.90
N ASN A 106 34.40 0.44 -4.86
CA ASN A 106 35.23 0.65 -3.68
C ASN A 106 36.65 0.14 -3.97
N LEU A 107 37.24 0.62 -5.08
CA LEU A 107 38.66 0.40 -5.37
C LEU A 107 39.45 0.67 -4.10
N GLU A 108 40.25 -0.33 -3.74
CA GLU A 108 41.13 -0.41 -2.57
C GLU A 108 41.66 0.96 -2.16
N GLU A 109 41.03 1.56 -1.14
CA GLU A 109 41.37 2.88 -0.62
C GLU A 109 41.20 3.99 -1.69
N GLY A 110 40.45 5.05 -1.38
CA GLY A 110 40.30 6.20 -2.29
C GLY A 110 41.59 7.02 -2.48
N ALA A 111 42.74 6.38 -2.63
CA ALA A 111 44.05 6.96 -2.81
C ALA A 111 44.30 7.20 -4.30
N SER A 112 44.08 8.44 -4.72
CA SER A 112 44.65 8.96 -5.96
C SER A 112 45.92 9.74 -5.61
N THR A 113 46.93 9.71 -6.49
CA THR A 113 48.10 10.58 -6.34
C THR A 113 47.69 12.04 -6.48
N GLU A 114 48.50 12.97 -5.96
CA GLU A 114 48.27 14.40 -6.18
C GLU A 114 48.19 14.70 -7.69
N GLY A 115 47.11 15.37 -8.11
CA GLY A 115 46.80 15.61 -9.53
C GLY A 115 46.01 14.50 -10.24
N GLY A 116 45.79 13.36 -9.59
CA GLY A 116 44.93 12.30 -10.08
C GLY A 116 43.43 12.59 -9.92
N SER A 117 42.59 11.75 -10.54
CA SER A 117 41.13 11.83 -10.46
C SER A 117 40.56 10.63 -9.71
N ILE A 118 39.50 10.86 -8.94
CA ILE A 118 38.77 9.83 -8.22
C ILE A 118 37.26 10.02 -8.43
N SER A 119 36.55 8.90 -8.61
CA SER A 119 35.10 8.88 -8.71
C SER A 119 34.51 8.17 -7.50
N LEU A 120 33.64 8.85 -6.76
CA LEU A 120 32.92 8.29 -5.63
C LEU A 120 31.52 7.90 -6.07
N VAL A 121 31.21 6.61 -6.04
CA VAL A 121 29.90 6.08 -6.42
C VAL A 121 29.15 5.67 -5.15
N CYS A 122 27.93 6.17 -4.99
CA CYS A 122 27.02 5.77 -3.93
C CYS A 122 25.65 5.56 -4.54
N SER A 123 25.15 4.32 -4.42
CA SER A 123 23.83 3.92 -4.86
C SER A 123 23.04 3.52 -3.63
N ALA A 124 21.78 3.96 -3.55
CA ALA A 124 20.87 3.54 -2.49
C ALA A 124 19.54 3.08 -3.09
N THR A 125 18.96 2.04 -2.52
CA THR A 125 17.60 1.58 -2.79
C THR A 125 16.63 2.23 -1.82
N GLY A 126 15.33 2.22 -2.12
CA GLY A 126 14.29 2.80 -1.28
C GLY A 126 13.08 3.24 -2.10
N VAL A 127 11.94 3.38 -1.44
CA VAL A 127 10.68 3.86 -2.04
C VAL A 127 10.10 4.95 -1.15
N PRO A 128 10.02 6.21 -1.61
CA PRO A 128 10.46 6.71 -2.92
C PRO A 128 11.98 6.66 -3.10
N LYS A 129 12.45 6.81 -4.35
CA LYS A 129 13.88 6.74 -4.68
C LYS A 129 14.68 7.77 -3.86
N PRO A 130 15.69 7.35 -3.08
CA PRO A 130 16.44 8.24 -2.21
C PRO A 130 17.32 9.22 -3.01
N LYS A 131 17.54 10.40 -2.44
CA LYS A 131 18.48 11.39 -2.97
C LYS A 131 19.84 11.20 -2.30
N VAL A 132 20.88 10.99 -3.11
CA VAL A 132 22.26 10.84 -2.64
C VAL A 132 22.94 12.20 -2.61
N GLN A 133 23.60 12.52 -1.50
CA GLN A 133 24.37 13.75 -1.32
C GLN A 133 25.70 13.45 -0.66
N TRP A 134 26.77 14.01 -1.22
CA TRP A 134 28.11 13.90 -0.66
C TRP A 134 28.41 15.09 0.24
N ARG A 135 29.07 14.82 1.37
CA ARG A 135 29.55 15.84 2.31
C ARG A 135 30.90 15.42 2.87
N ARG A 136 31.77 16.40 3.17
CA ARG A 136 32.99 16.14 3.95
C ARG A 136 32.61 16.03 5.42
N GLU A 137 33.26 15.13 6.15
CA GLU A 137 33.08 15.00 7.60
C GLU A 137 33.42 16.30 8.33
N SER A 138 34.45 17.01 7.86
CA SER A 138 34.86 18.33 8.37
C SER A 138 33.88 19.47 8.08
N GLY A 139 32.82 19.24 7.32
CA GLY A 139 31.87 20.27 6.90
C GLY A 139 32.38 21.26 5.84
N LYS A 140 33.63 21.11 5.39
CA LYS A 140 34.19 21.92 4.28
C LYS A 140 33.52 21.57 2.95
N GLU A 141 33.46 22.54 2.05
CA GLU A 141 32.90 22.36 0.71
C GLU A 141 33.72 21.36 -0.14
N ILE A 142 33.03 20.60 -0.99
CA ILE A 142 33.65 19.73 -2.00
C ILE A 142 33.84 20.55 -3.27
N ILE A 143 35.09 20.91 -3.57
CA ILE A 143 35.45 21.61 -4.81
C ILE A 143 35.57 20.58 -5.93
N LEU A 144 34.63 20.60 -6.88
CA LEU A 144 34.73 19.81 -8.11
C LEU A 144 35.49 20.61 -9.15
N ARG A 145 36.65 20.10 -9.58
CA ARG A 145 37.36 20.66 -10.73
C ARG A 145 36.62 20.20 -11.99
N ALA A 146 35.81 21.07 -12.57
CA ALA A 146 35.21 20.80 -13.88
C ALA A 146 36.31 20.89 -14.94
N GLU A 147 36.52 19.83 -15.72
CA GLU A 147 37.22 20.00 -17.00
C GLU A 147 36.31 20.78 -17.93
N SER A 148 36.66 22.04 -18.16
CA SER A 148 36.12 22.85 -19.24
C SER A 148 36.48 22.23 -20.58
N ARG A 149 35.66 21.30 -21.10
CA ARG A 149 35.56 21.09 -22.55
C ARG A 149 34.69 22.18 -23.12
N ASP A 150 35.30 23.33 -23.37
CA ASP A 150 34.87 24.15 -24.50
C ASP A 150 36.06 24.93 -25.04
N LYS A 151 36.43 24.62 -26.28
CA LYS A 151 36.93 25.56 -27.29
C LYS A 151 37.02 24.85 -28.65
N GLN A 152 36.00 25.15 -29.46
CA GLN A 152 36.12 25.67 -30.82
C GLN A 152 36.85 24.80 -31.87
N GLY A 153 36.04 24.21 -32.76
CA GLY A 153 36.35 24.05 -34.18
C GLY A 153 35.25 24.73 -34.98
#